data_AF-A0A3N5RMA2-F1
#
_entry.id   AF-A0A3N5RMA2-F1
#
_cell.length_a   1.000
_cell.length_b   1.000
_cell.length_c   1.000
_cell.angle_alpha   90.00
_cell.angle_beta   90.00
_cell.angle_gamma   90.00
#
_symmetry.space_group_name_H-M   'P 1'
#
loop_
_entity.id
_entity.type
_entity.pdbx_description
1 polymer ?
#
loop_
_entity_poly.entity_id
_entity_poly.type
_entity_poly.pdbx_seq_one_letter_code
_entity_poly.pdbx_strand_id
1 'polypeptide(L)'
;MLFLPQSVFRGIHQESVDLKDWISSDFISQREKVRKKLNWDEQSIWSREDQTINRYLSNGETLAEFLGLAVAEGSGKQAYTIAAGSDGEMAERVILYSNELFGHSRQSVVKIPAEDMARYAASKPGFNGFKPKEQYRPFTGGRLIAHILGNMVGHGAFHKHIPSPIFNANRSTQIAFLKSLIAGDGHIRVRPAKGQVEIGITTISPKLVTDTIFLCRQAGIWGCVGKHGDATSSRGVVNQKSYRITLSGGVNTRDFIINNSLKYSSRTAFEGIPCKLLQMELHTEKKRIKRVPYNETYPCGARVVPIRTQTLYQQMLSQLEDWAVLEVVGIEKVKPSIPYVYDLVVPGNHTFVAGTGLILVHNSGGETFRVNFAVRLALSEVLAQRSGARLQTLVIDEGFGSQDTLGRQRLIEAINMVSQDFEKILVITHIDELKDAFPSRIEVEKTDRGSRVRVW
;
A
#
# COMPACT_ATOMS: atom_id res chain seq x y z
N MET A 1 1.63 10.81 10.95
CA MET A 1 0.80 9.77 10.28
C MET A 1 1.05 8.44 10.96
N LEU A 2 -0.01 7.69 11.27
CA LEU A 2 0.04 6.35 11.87
C LEU A 2 -0.08 5.29 10.74
N PHE A 3 0.50 4.09 10.93
CA PHE A 3 0.47 2.97 9.96
C PHE A 3 -0.09 1.71 10.61
N LEU A 4 -0.91 0.93 9.88
CA LEU A 4 -1.74 -0.17 10.39
C LEU A 4 -1.04 -1.21 11.29
N PRO A 5 -1.81 -1.84 12.20
CA PRO A 5 -1.35 -2.90 13.05
C PRO A 5 -1.32 -4.25 12.34
N GLN A 6 -0.46 -5.16 12.80
CA GLN A 6 -0.22 -6.46 12.16
C GLN A 6 -1.39 -7.44 12.34
N SER A 7 -2.18 -7.25 13.39
CA SER A 7 -3.37 -8.01 13.73
C SER A 7 -4.51 -7.88 12.72
N VAL A 8 -4.60 -6.76 11.99
CA VAL A 8 -5.63 -6.52 10.95
C VAL A 8 -5.44 -7.44 9.73
N PHE A 9 -4.25 -8.00 9.54
CA PHE A 9 -3.92 -8.82 8.38
C PHE A 9 -4.06 -10.33 8.61
N ARG A 10 -4.56 -10.76 9.77
CA ARG A 10 -4.67 -12.18 10.10
C ARG A 10 -6.05 -12.72 9.75
N GLY A 11 -6.09 -13.54 8.72
CA GLY A 11 -7.21 -14.43 8.42
C GLY A 11 -7.43 -14.56 6.92
N ILE A 12 -7.29 -15.78 6.41
CA ILE A 12 -8.09 -16.44 5.35
C ILE A 12 -7.46 -17.84 5.14
N HIS A 13 -8.32 -18.84 4.90
CA HIS A 13 -7.96 -20.26 4.75
C HIS A 13 -7.35 -20.56 3.37
N GLN A 14 -6.67 -21.72 3.25
CA GLN A 14 -6.17 -22.27 2.00
C GLN A 14 -7.33 -22.58 1.05
N GLU A 15 -7.68 -21.64 0.17
CA GLU A 15 -8.56 -21.93 -0.98
C GLU A 15 -7.72 -22.20 -2.23
N SER A 16 -8.08 -23.21 -3.01
CA SER A 16 -7.50 -23.46 -4.33
C SER A 16 -8.02 -22.43 -5.34
N VAL A 17 -7.17 -21.97 -6.26
CA VAL A 17 -7.59 -21.08 -7.35
C VAL A 17 -8.09 -21.92 -8.52
N ASP A 18 -9.34 -21.70 -8.95
CA ASP A 18 -9.86 -22.29 -10.20
C ASP A 18 -9.37 -21.46 -11.39
N LEU A 19 -8.53 -22.06 -12.23
CA LEU A 19 -7.99 -21.40 -13.42
C LEU A 19 -9.07 -21.06 -14.45
N LYS A 20 -10.20 -21.77 -14.49
CA LYS A 20 -11.27 -21.51 -15.47
C LYS A 20 -12.03 -20.23 -15.15
N ASP A 21 -12.40 -20.03 -13.89
CA ASP A 21 -13.06 -18.80 -13.45
C ASP A 21 -12.18 -17.58 -13.76
N TRP A 22 -10.88 -17.77 -13.55
CA TRP A 22 -9.91 -16.71 -13.69
C TRP A 22 -9.54 -16.36 -15.12
N ILE A 23 -9.43 -17.36 -16.00
CA ILE A 23 -9.32 -17.15 -17.45
C ILE A 23 -10.60 -16.47 -17.95
N SER A 24 -11.78 -16.90 -17.50
CA SER A 24 -13.06 -16.49 -18.11
C SER A 24 -13.40 -15.00 -17.98
N SER A 25 -13.09 -14.36 -16.85
CA SER A 25 -13.56 -13.00 -16.56
C SER A 25 -12.98 -11.92 -17.50
N ASP A 26 -11.66 -11.94 -17.72
CA ASP A 26 -10.97 -10.98 -18.59
C ASP A 26 -10.87 -11.47 -20.05
N PHE A 27 -10.80 -12.80 -20.26
CA PHE A 27 -10.76 -13.38 -21.60
C PHE A 27 -12.03 -13.08 -22.39
N ILE A 28 -13.22 -13.13 -21.77
CA ILE A 28 -14.49 -12.82 -22.44
C ILE A 28 -14.55 -11.34 -22.85
N SER A 29 -14.04 -10.42 -22.02
CA SER A 29 -13.96 -8.98 -22.32
C SER A 29 -12.94 -8.67 -23.43
N GLN A 30 -11.78 -9.33 -23.41
CA GLN A 30 -10.74 -9.21 -24.45
C GLN A 30 -11.16 -9.89 -25.76
N ARG A 31 -11.96 -10.97 -25.71
CA ARG A 31 -12.49 -11.71 -26.86
C ARG A 31 -13.21 -10.80 -27.83
N GLU A 32 -14.09 -9.91 -27.36
CA GLU A 32 -14.84 -9.02 -28.25
C GLU A 32 -13.94 -7.97 -28.93
N LYS A 33 -12.92 -7.47 -28.23
CA LYS A 33 -11.99 -6.45 -28.73
C LYS A 33 -10.97 -7.03 -29.71
N VAL A 34 -10.46 -8.24 -29.46
CA VAL A 34 -9.37 -8.86 -30.25
C VAL A 34 -9.90 -9.66 -31.44
N ARG A 35 -11.11 -10.25 -31.36
CA ARG A 35 -11.76 -10.97 -32.47
C ARG A 35 -11.99 -10.10 -33.72
N LYS A 36 -12.03 -8.77 -33.57
CA LYS A 36 -12.07 -7.81 -34.69
C LYS A 36 -10.71 -7.52 -35.34
N LYS A 37 -9.59 -7.88 -34.71
CA LYS A 37 -8.25 -7.42 -35.10
C LYS A 37 -7.29 -8.54 -35.52
N LEU A 38 -7.54 -9.79 -35.10
CA LEU A 38 -6.72 -10.95 -35.44
C LEU A 38 -7.66 -12.17 -35.60
N ASN A 39 -7.49 -12.94 -36.68
CA ASN A 39 -8.15 -14.25 -36.90
C ASN A 39 -7.73 -15.25 -35.81
N TRP A 40 -8.33 -15.14 -34.62
CA TRP A 40 -8.12 -16.06 -33.51
C TRP A 40 -9.10 -17.22 -33.66
N ASP A 41 -8.57 -18.38 -34.06
CA ASP A 41 -9.33 -19.61 -34.14
C ASP A 41 -9.34 -20.30 -32.78
N GLU A 42 -10.52 -20.76 -32.33
CA GLU A 42 -10.74 -21.42 -31.02
C GLU A 42 -9.88 -22.70 -30.88
N GLN A 43 -9.42 -23.26 -31.99
CA GLN A 43 -8.50 -24.41 -32.04
C GLN A 43 -7.07 -24.10 -31.58
N SER A 44 -6.66 -22.82 -31.52
CA SER A 44 -5.24 -22.45 -31.32
C SER A 44 -4.80 -22.29 -29.86
N ILE A 45 -5.72 -21.95 -28.96
CA ILE A 45 -5.42 -21.82 -27.51
C ILE A 45 -5.61 -23.15 -26.77
N TRP A 46 -6.46 -24.02 -27.30
CA TRP A 46 -6.78 -25.34 -26.74
C TRP A 46 -6.21 -26.48 -27.57
N SER A 47 -5.25 -26.18 -28.45
CA SER A 47 -4.58 -27.20 -29.27
C SER A 47 -3.97 -28.28 -28.35
N ARG A 48 -3.90 -29.52 -28.84
CA ARG A 48 -3.64 -30.74 -28.03
C ARG A 48 -2.42 -30.69 -27.10
N GLU A 49 -1.46 -29.80 -27.33
CA GLU A 49 -0.27 -29.63 -26.48
C GLU A 49 -0.56 -28.89 -25.15
N ASP A 50 -1.63 -28.10 -25.06
CA ASP A 50 -1.99 -27.28 -23.88
C ASP A 50 -2.99 -28.01 -22.92
N GLN A 51 -3.26 -29.30 -23.14
CA GLN A 51 -4.29 -30.07 -22.42
C GLN A 51 -3.84 -30.67 -21.07
N THR A 52 -2.61 -30.45 -20.62
CA THR A 52 -2.07 -30.98 -19.34
C THR A 52 -2.08 -29.96 -18.20
N ILE A 53 -2.87 -28.89 -18.29
CA ILE A 53 -2.97 -27.90 -17.21
C ILE A 53 -3.75 -28.52 -16.04
N ASN A 54 -3.14 -28.52 -14.87
CA ASN A 54 -3.84 -28.82 -13.62
C ASN A 54 -4.97 -27.80 -13.44
N ARG A 55 -6.22 -28.28 -13.46
CA ARG A 55 -7.43 -27.44 -13.36
C ARG A 55 -7.45 -26.55 -12.11
N TYR A 56 -6.78 -27.01 -11.06
CA TYR A 56 -6.58 -26.31 -9.80
C TYR A 56 -5.09 -26.19 -9.54
N LEU A 57 -4.64 -24.96 -9.28
CA LEU A 57 -3.32 -24.74 -8.70
C LEU A 57 -3.50 -24.70 -7.18
N SER A 58 -2.79 -25.57 -6.47
CA SER A 58 -2.71 -25.48 -5.02
C SER A 58 -1.88 -24.25 -4.65
N ASN A 59 -2.35 -23.45 -3.69
CA ASN A 59 -1.66 -22.26 -3.19
C ASN A 59 -0.50 -22.63 -2.24
N GLY A 60 0.46 -23.39 -2.77
CA GLY A 60 1.68 -23.83 -2.08
C GLY A 60 2.85 -22.87 -2.27
N GLU A 61 3.94 -23.14 -1.54
CA GLU A 61 5.19 -22.37 -1.62
C GLU A 61 5.77 -22.38 -3.04
N THR A 62 5.75 -23.51 -3.74
CA THR A 62 6.18 -23.65 -5.14
C THR A 62 5.50 -22.63 -6.06
N LEU A 63 4.17 -22.54 -6.00
CA LEU A 63 3.41 -21.59 -6.82
C LEU A 63 3.77 -20.15 -6.46
N ALA A 64 3.87 -19.84 -5.18
CA ALA A 64 4.27 -18.52 -4.72
C ALA A 64 5.68 -18.12 -5.18
N GLU A 65 6.64 -19.04 -5.15
CA GLU A 65 7.99 -18.80 -5.64
C GLU A 65 7.98 -18.51 -7.14
N PHE A 66 7.29 -19.35 -7.92
CA PHE A 66 7.15 -19.15 -9.35
C PHE A 66 6.49 -17.80 -9.69
N LEU A 67 5.42 -17.43 -8.98
CA LEU A 67 4.75 -16.14 -9.18
C LEU A 67 5.62 -14.96 -8.77
N GLY A 68 6.42 -15.09 -7.72
CA GLY A 68 7.39 -14.06 -7.32
C GLY A 68 8.42 -13.78 -8.42
N LEU A 69 8.97 -14.84 -9.04
CA LEU A 69 9.86 -14.71 -10.19
C LEU A 69 9.13 -14.18 -11.44
N ALA A 70 7.88 -14.60 -11.66
CA ALA A 70 7.07 -14.11 -12.77
C ALA A 70 6.74 -12.62 -12.64
N VAL A 71 6.48 -12.12 -11.42
CA VAL A 71 6.34 -10.69 -11.16
C VAL A 71 7.66 -9.98 -11.42
N ALA A 72 8.78 -10.47 -10.89
CA ALA A 72 10.07 -9.78 -11.04
C ALA A 72 10.55 -9.76 -12.51
N GLU A 73 10.76 -10.94 -13.08
CA GLU A 73 11.50 -11.14 -14.32
C GLU A 73 10.64 -11.66 -15.47
N GLY A 74 9.35 -11.85 -15.23
CA GLY A 74 8.41 -12.34 -16.24
C GLY A 74 8.13 -11.33 -17.34
N SER A 75 8.07 -11.85 -18.56
CA SER A 75 7.65 -11.15 -19.77
C SER A 75 6.92 -12.14 -20.67
N GLY A 76 5.76 -11.73 -21.20
CA GLY A 76 4.96 -12.57 -22.07
C GLY A 76 4.29 -11.79 -23.20
N LYS A 77 4.43 -12.30 -24.43
CA LYS A 77 3.61 -11.89 -25.60
C LYS A 77 3.03 -13.11 -26.32
N GLN A 78 3.89 -14.00 -26.81
CA GLN A 78 3.50 -15.24 -27.48
C GLN A 78 3.86 -16.49 -26.67
N ALA A 79 4.86 -16.37 -25.81
CA ALA A 79 5.25 -17.34 -24.80
C ALA A 79 5.58 -16.56 -23.53
N TYR A 80 5.42 -17.19 -22.37
CA TYR A 80 5.86 -16.59 -21.12
C TYR A 80 7.30 -17.01 -20.88
N THR A 81 8.14 -16.03 -20.55
CA THR A 81 9.54 -16.25 -20.24
C THR A 81 9.87 -15.49 -18.98
N ILE A 82 10.62 -16.12 -18.08
CA ILE A 82 11.20 -15.48 -16.91
C ILE A 82 12.68 -15.33 -17.20
N ALA A 83 13.20 -14.10 -17.21
CA ALA A 83 14.63 -13.91 -17.41
C ALA A 83 15.39 -14.36 -16.15
N ALA A 84 16.37 -15.25 -16.30
CA ALA A 84 17.20 -15.69 -15.18
C ALA A 84 18.59 -15.02 -15.18
N GLY A 85 18.83 -14.09 -16.11
CA GLY A 85 20.13 -13.42 -16.23
C GLY A 85 21.25 -14.44 -16.38
N SER A 86 22.33 -14.30 -15.60
CA SER A 86 23.43 -15.28 -15.54
C SER A 86 23.26 -16.33 -14.42
N ASP A 87 22.09 -16.43 -13.79
CA ASP A 87 21.80 -17.36 -12.71
C ASP A 87 21.21 -18.67 -13.27
N GLY A 88 22.08 -19.69 -13.41
CA GLY A 88 21.67 -21.00 -13.92
C GLY A 88 20.76 -21.76 -12.96
N GLU A 89 20.94 -21.60 -11.65
CA GLU A 89 20.12 -22.27 -10.63
C GLU A 89 18.70 -21.69 -10.61
N MET A 90 18.55 -20.38 -10.76
CA MET A 90 17.25 -19.75 -10.96
C MET A 90 16.58 -20.28 -12.23
N ALA A 91 17.33 -20.43 -13.33
CA ALA A 91 16.78 -20.96 -14.58
C ALA A 91 16.26 -22.40 -14.42
N GLU A 92 17.00 -23.27 -13.74
CA GLU A 92 16.58 -24.64 -13.46
C GLU A 92 15.36 -24.70 -12.53
N ARG A 93 15.30 -23.87 -11.49
CA ARG A 93 14.14 -23.75 -10.60
C ARG A 93 12.88 -23.33 -11.33
N VAL A 94 12.98 -22.34 -12.22
CA VAL A 94 11.84 -21.89 -13.03
C VAL A 94 11.26 -23.03 -13.87
N ILE A 95 12.12 -23.87 -14.45
CA ILE A 95 11.69 -25.05 -15.23
C ILE A 95 11.04 -26.08 -14.32
N LEU A 96 11.63 -26.36 -13.16
CA LEU A 96 11.07 -27.29 -12.18
C LEU A 96 9.65 -26.89 -11.77
N TYR A 97 9.48 -25.63 -11.36
CA TYR A 97 8.16 -25.11 -10.99
C TYR A 97 7.18 -25.13 -12.15
N SER A 98 7.64 -24.75 -13.34
CA SER A 98 6.77 -24.78 -14.52
C SER A 98 6.32 -26.20 -14.87
N ASN A 99 7.18 -27.21 -14.71
CA ASN A 99 6.81 -28.61 -14.93
C ASN A 99 5.83 -29.10 -13.88
N GLU A 100 6.04 -28.75 -12.60
CA GLU A 100 5.14 -29.12 -11.50
C GLU A 100 3.74 -28.50 -11.66
N LEU A 101 3.67 -27.22 -12.05
CA LEU A 101 2.42 -26.47 -12.14
C LEU A 101 1.64 -26.79 -13.42
N PHE A 102 2.32 -26.96 -14.56
CA PHE A 102 1.67 -27.05 -15.88
C PHE A 102 1.86 -28.41 -16.59
N GLY A 103 2.57 -29.37 -15.97
CA GLY A 103 2.63 -30.76 -16.45
C GLY A 103 3.32 -30.97 -17.80
N HIS A 104 4.08 -29.98 -18.29
CA HIS A 104 4.76 -30.09 -19.57
C HIS A 104 6.04 -30.95 -19.49
N SER A 105 6.29 -31.76 -20.52
CA SER A 105 7.55 -32.48 -20.71
C SER A 105 8.39 -31.78 -21.79
N ARG A 106 9.65 -31.50 -21.45
CA ARG A 106 10.68 -30.74 -22.21
C ARG A 106 10.47 -29.24 -22.33
N GLN A 107 10.91 -28.52 -21.30
CA GLN A 107 11.25 -27.10 -21.41
C GLN A 107 12.77 -26.95 -21.44
N SER A 108 13.32 -26.38 -22.51
CA SER A 108 14.75 -26.11 -22.67
C SER A 108 15.10 -24.78 -22.00
N VAL A 109 16.08 -24.80 -21.09
CA VAL A 109 16.78 -23.58 -20.72
C VAL A 109 17.56 -23.13 -21.96
N VAL A 110 17.14 -22.03 -22.58
CA VAL A 110 17.91 -21.45 -23.69
C VAL A 110 19.12 -20.76 -23.07
N LYS A 111 20.30 -21.34 -23.30
CA LYS A 111 21.59 -20.76 -22.96
C LYS A 111 22.03 -19.85 -24.08
N ILE A 112 22.27 -18.58 -23.78
CA ILE A 112 22.84 -17.61 -24.70
C ILE A 112 24.30 -17.42 -24.31
N PRO A 113 25.26 -17.86 -25.13
CA PRO A 113 26.68 -17.71 -24.84
C PRO A 113 27.09 -16.24 -24.63
N ALA A 114 28.14 -16.04 -23.83
CA ALA A 114 28.72 -14.72 -23.60
C ALA A 114 29.14 -14.02 -24.90
N GLU A 115 29.58 -14.78 -25.91
CA GLU A 115 29.98 -14.27 -27.22
C GLU A 115 28.80 -13.64 -27.99
N ASP A 116 27.63 -14.29 -27.98
CA ASP A 116 26.43 -13.76 -28.63
C ASP A 116 25.90 -12.53 -27.91
N MET A 117 26.02 -12.50 -26.58
CA MET A 117 25.74 -11.31 -25.78
C MET A 117 26.72 -10.16 -26.07
N ALA A 118 27.99 -10.47 -26.34
CA ALA A 118 28.99 -9.49 -26.76
C ALA A 118 28.62 -8.85 -28.10
N ARG A 119 28.25 -9.70 -29.09
CA ARG A 119 27.79 -9.25 -30.42
C ARG A 119 26.55 -8.38 -30.32
N TYR A 120 25.60 -8.76 -29.46
CA TYR A 120 24.40 -7.96 -29.22
C TYR A 120 24.73 -6.61 -28.55
N ALA A 121 25.56 -6.59 -27.52
CA ALA A 121 25.95 -5.36 -26.83
C ALA A 121 26.68 -4.38 -27.76
N ALA A 122 27.57 -4.88 -28.62
CA ALA A 122 28.26 -4.08 -29.64
C ALA A 122 27.30 -3.44 -30.66
N SER A 123 26.14 -4.06 -30.91
CA SER A 123 25.11 -3.53 -31.82
C SER A 123 24.24 -2.41 -31.22
N LYS A 124 24.39 -2.10 -29.92
CA LYS A 124 23.55 -1.14 -29.19
C LYS A 124 24.36 0.06 -28.70
N PRO A 125 23.96 1.31 -29.03
CA PRO A 125 24.61 2.49 -28.48
C PRO A 125 24.43 2.55 -26.95
N GLY A 126 25.50 2.85 -26.21
CA GLY A 126 25.49 3.01 -24.75
C GLY A 126 25.99 1.81 -23.92
N PHE A 127 26.40 0.71 -24.54
CA PHE A 127 26.91 -0.50 -23.86
C PHE A 127 28.45 -0.61 -23.83
N ASN A 128 29.19 0.50 -23.97
CA ASN A 128 30.65 0.49 -23.91
C ASN A 128 31.15 0.05 -22.52
N GLY A 129 32.00 -0.99 -22.46
CA GLY A 129 32.55 -1.55 -21.23
C GLY A 129 31.69 -2.64 -20.57
N PHE A 130 30.59 -3.07 -21.20
CA PHE A 130 29.82 -4.23 -20.75
C PHE A 130 30.66 -5.51 -20.83
N LYS A 131 30.78 -6.26 -19.74
CA LYS A 131 31.42 -7.60 -19.71
C LYS A 131 30.32 -8.65 -19.87
N PRO A 132 30.10 -9.17 -21.09
CA PRO A 132 29.00 -10.09 -21.34
C PRO A 132 29.24 -11.40 -20.61
N LYS A 133 28.18 -11.89 -19.97
CA LYS A 133 28.13 -13.20 -19.33
C LYS A 133 27.13 -14.08 -20.07
N GLU A 134 27.26 -15.38 -19.88
CA GLU A 134 26.22 -16.32 -20.29
C GLU A 134 24.87 -15.89 -19.70
N GLN A 135 23.80 -16.07 -20.49
CA GLN A 135 22.44 -15.74 -20.08
C GLN A 135 21.53 -16.95 -20.22
N TYR A 136 20.66 -17.15 -19.25
CA TYR A 136 19.67 -18.21 -19.20
C TYR A 136 18.27 -17.65 -19.40
N ARG A 137 17.53 -18.27 -20.32
CA ARG A 137 16.12 -17.97 -20.57
C ARG A 137 15.31 -19.26 -20.49
N PRO A 138 14.80 -19.61 -19.30
CA PRO A 138 13.87 -20.72 -19.16
C PRO A 138 12.58 -20.44 -19.94
N PHE A 139 12.18 -21.39 -20.76
CA PHE A 139 10.89 -21.37 -21.44
C PHE A 139 9.82 -21.88 -20.48
N THR A 140 8.87 -21.04 -20.06
CA THR A 140 7.85 -21.44 -19.06
C THR A 140 6.52 -21.88 -19.68
N GLY A 141 6.35 -21.77 -20.99
CA GLY A 141 5.12 -22.24 -21.65
C GLY A 141 4.69 -21.42 -22.86
N GLY A 142 3.71 -21.97 -23.58
CA GLY A 142 3.12 -21.39 -24.77
C GLY A 142 2.16 -20.22 -24.51
N ARG A 143 1.26 -19.97 -25.46
CA ARG A 143 0.35 -18.81 -25.43
C ARG A 143 -0.64 -18.86 -24.27
N LEU A 144 -1.14 -20.05 -23.92
CA LEU A 144 -2.12 -20.20 -22.84
C LEU A 144 -1.50 -19.84 -21.48
N ILE A 145 -0.32 -20.38 -21.17
CA ILE A 145 0.41 -20.04 -19.94
C ILE A 145 0.79 -18.56 -19.91
N ALA A 146 1.19 -17.99 -21.06
CA ALA A 146 1.45 -16.55 -21.15
C ALA A 146 0.23 -15.67 -20.87
N HIS A 147 -0.94 -16.12 -21.29
CA HIS A 147 -2.19 -15.43 -21.01
C HIS A 147 -2.57 -15.54 -19.53
N ILE A 148 -2.51 -16.75 -18.95
CA ILE A 148 -2.79 -16.99 -17.53
C ILE A 148 -1.87 -16.12 -16.67
N LEU A 149 -0.55 -16.26 -16.82
CA LEU A 149 0.42 -15.53 -16.01
C LEU A 149 0.36 -14.01 -16.27
N GLY A 150 0.11 -13.59 -17.51
CA GLY A 150 -0.10 -12.19 -17.83
C GLY A 150 -1.28 -11.55 -17.08
N ASN A 151 -2.39 -12.28 -16.95
CA ASN A 151 -3.50 -11.88 -16.11
C ASN A 151 -3.16 -11.99 -14.61
N MET A 152 -2.29 -12.95 -14.22
CA MET A 152 -1.89 -13.11 -12.82
C MET A 152 -1.07 -11.96 -12.27
N VAL A 153 -0.02 -11.61 -12.99
CA VAL A 153 1.01 -10.72 -12.49
C VAL A 153 1.00 -9.38 -13.18
N GLY A 154 0.20 -9.20 -14.23
CA GLY A 154 0.09 -7.99 -15.03
C GLY A 154 1.00 -7.95 -16.26
N HIS A 155 0.51 -7.33 -17.34
CA HIS A 155 1.25 -7.18 -18.59
C HIS A 155 2.14 -5.93 -18.62
N GLY A 156 3.45 -6.15 -18.73
CA GLY A 156 4.44 -5.07 -18.85
C GLY A 156 4.79 -4.42 -17.51
N ALA A 157 5.99 -3.85 -17.43
CA ALA A 157 6.60 -3.47 -16.15
C ALA A 157 5.78 -2.47 -15.30
N PHE A 158 5.00 -1.60 -15.92
CA PHE A 158 4.16 -0.61 -15.21
C PHE A 158 2.89 -1.22 -14.59
N HIS A 159 2.35 -2.30 -15.16
CA HIS A 159 1.11 -2.93 -14.69
C HIS A 159 1.36 -4.16 -13.82
N LYS A 160 2.62 -4.47 -13.54
CA LYS A 160 2.99 -5.56 -12.66
C LYS A 160 2.37 -5.38 -11.27
N HIS A 161 1.88 -6.45 -10.67
CA HIS A 161 1.26 -6.44 -9.34
C HIS A 161 1.34 -7.82 -8.68
N ILE A 162 1.11 -7.89 -7.37
CA ILE A 162 1.08 -9.17 -6.66
C ILE A 162 -0.31 -9.80 -6.86
N PRO A 163 -0.41 -11.07 -7.28
CA PRO A 163 -1.68 -11.76 -7.40
C PRO A 163 -2.44 -11.79 -6.07
N SER A 164 -3.74 -11.49 -6.09
CA SER A 164 -4.56 -11.40 -4.87
C SER A 164 -4.51 -12.65 -3.95
N PRO A 165 -4.42 -13.90 -4.45
CA PRO A 165 -4.35 -15.08 -3.58
C PRO A 165 -3.13 -15.10 -2.65
N ILE A 166 -2.04 -14.41 -3.02
CA ILE A 166 -0.81 -14.37 -2.20
C ILE A 166 -1.06 -13.64 -0.88
N PHE A 167 -1.87 -12.57 -0.86
CA PHE A 167 -2.16 -11.82 0.37
C PHE A 167 -2.99 -12.61 1.38
N ASN A 168 -3.74 -13.60 0.90
CA ASN A 168 -4.60 -14.46 1.70
C ASN A 168 -3.95 -15.82 2.01
N ALA A 169 -2.76 -16.08 1.47
CA ALA A 169 -2.04 -17.32 1.70
C ALA A 169 -1.46 -17.38 3.12
N ASN A 170 -1.08 -18.59 3.55
CA ASN A 170 -0.39 -18.77 4.81
C ASN A 170 0.97 -18.04 4.81
N ARG A 171 1.53 -17.85 6.00
CA ARG A 171 2.77 -17.08 6.17
C ARG A 171 3.96 -17.64 5.38
N SER A 172 4.08 -18.96 5.26
CA SER A 172 5.22 -19.56 4.56
C SER A 172 5.13 -19.33 3.05
N THR A 173 3.94 -19.45 2.46
CA THR A 173 3.64 -19.07 1.06
C THR A 173 3.92 -17.58 0.80
N GLN A 174 3.50 -16.68 1.69
CA GLN A 174 3.80 -15.24 1.57
C GLN A 174 5.32 -14.97 1.58
N ILE A 175 6.06 -15.64 2.47
CA ILE A 175 7.51 -15.55 2.57
C ILE A 175 8.17 -16.06 1.28
N ALA A 176 7.72 -17.21 0.77
CA ALA A 176 8.25 -17.84 -0.44
C ALA A 176 8.10 -16.91 -1.65
N PHE A 177 6.93 -16.27 -1.80
CA PHE A 177 6.69 -15.24 -2.81
C PHE A 177 7.67 -14.07 -2.67
N LEU A 178 7.79 -13.48 -1.47
CA LEU A 178 8.66 -12.33 -1.24
C LEU A 178 10.13 -12.64 -1.54
N LYS A 179 10.64 -13.82 -1.18
CA LYS A 179 12.01 -14.21 -1.49
C LYS A 179 12.26 -14.28 -2.98
N SER A 180 11.32 -14.86 -3.72
CA SER A 180 11.44 -14.99 -5.17
C SER A 180 11.35 -13.64 -5.87
N LEU A 181 10.45 -12.76 -5.42
CA LEU A 181 10.41 -11.37 -5.89
C LEU A 181 11.76 -10.65 -5.66
N ILE A 182 12.36 -10.84 -4.49
CA ILE A 182 13.68 -10.27 -4.13
C ILE A 182 14.81 -10.92 -4.93
N ALA A 183 14.74 -12.22 -5.23
CA ALA A 183 15.75 -12.90 -6.02
C ALA A 183 15.80 -12.37 -7.46
N GLY A 184 14.65 -12.01 -8.04
CA GLY A 184 14.59 -11.39 -9.37
C GLY A 184 14.92 -9.89 -9.35
N ASP A 185 14.09 -9.06 -8.70
CA ASP A 185 14.19 -7.60 -8.79
C ASP A 185 15.02 -6.95 -7.66
N GLY A 186 15.46 -7.75 -6.69
CA GLY A 186 16.10 -7.27 -5.47
C GLY A 186 17.62 -7.15 -5.58
N HIS A 187 18.17 -6.13 -4.92
CA HIS A 187 19.61 -6.03 -4.65
C HIS A 187 19.87 -6.01 -3.15
N ILE A 188 20.78 -6.87 -2.71
CA ILE A 188 21.17 -6.96 -1.31
C ILE A 188 22.43 -6.13 -1.08
N ARG A 189 22.36 -5.17 -0.15
CA ARG A 189 23.51 -4.40 0.31
C ARG A 189 23.79 -4.76 1.77
N VAL A 190 24.97 -5.34 2.00
CA VAL A 190 25.46 -5.60 3.35
C VAL A 190 26.32 -4.41 3.77
N ARG A 191 26.04 -3.84 4.95
CA ARG A 191 26.85 -2.78 5.58
C ARG A 191 27.53 -3.35 6.84
N PRO A 192 28.73 -3.95 6.71
CA PRO A 192 29.38 -4.69 7.80
C PRO A 192 29.60 -3.82 9.05
N ALA A 193 30.06 -2.58 8.87
CA ALA A 193 30.34 -1.64 9.95
C ALA A 193 29.10 -1.24 10.78
N LYS A 194 27.89 -1.42 10.25
CA LYS A 194 26.63 -1.10 10.94
C LYS A 194 25.82 -2.34 11.32
N GLY A 195 26.30 -3.54 10.98
CA GLY A 195 25.56 -4.79 11.18
C GLY A 195 24.19 -4.80 10.48
N GLN A 196 24.04 -4.06 9.39
CA GLN A 196 22.77 -3.85 8.69
C GLN A 196 22.80 -4.53 7.31
N VAL A 197 21.68 -5.17 6.98
CA VAL A 197 21.38 -5.66 5.62
C VAL A 197 20.22 -4.84 5.09
N GLU A 198 20.38 -4.31 3.88
CA GLU A 198 19.36 -3.56 3.16
C GLU A 198 19.01 -4.36 1.89
N ILE A 199 17.71 -4.62 1.68
CA ILE A 199 17.22 -5.19 0.43
C ILE A 199 16.50 -4.08 -0.31
N GLY A 200 16.93 -3.78 -1.53
CA GLY A 200 16.29 -2.80 -2.40
C GLY A 200 15.57 -3.48 -3.56
N ILE A 201 14.29 -3.20 -3.77
CA ILE A 201 13.54 -3.59 -4.98
C ILE A 201 13.26 -2.32 -5.77
N THR A 202 13.51 -2.31 -7.08
CA THR A 202 13.23 -1.15 -7.93
C THR A 202 12.16 -1.50 -8.95
N THR A 203 11.08 -0.72 -8.99
CA THR A 203 9.98 -0.94 -9.94
C THR A 203 9.39 0.37 -10.41
N ILE A 204 8.80 0.37 -11.60
CA ILE A 204 8.02 1.49 -12.14
C ILE A 204 6.52 1.34 -11.89
N SER A 205 6.05 0.17 -11.41
CA SER A 205 4.64 -0.06 -11.09
C SER A 205 4.30 0.50 -9.72
N PRO A 206 3.44 1.54 -9.62
CA PRO A 206 2.98 2.04 -8.32
C PRO A 206 2.18 0.99 -7.55
N LYS A 207 1.44 0.13 -8.27
CA LYS A 207 0.66 -0.95 -7.67
C LYS A 207 1.56 -2.00 -7.03
N LEU A 208 2.61 -2.44 -7.72
CA LEU A 208 3.58 -3.38 -7.16
C LEU A 208 4.24 -2.82 -5.90
N VAL A 209 4.54 -1.52 -5.86
CA VAL A 209 5.09 -0.87 -4.66
C VAL A 209 4.17 -1.01 -3.46
N THR A 210 2.89 -0.66 -3.64
CA THR A 210 1.89 -0.75 -2.58
C THR A 210 1.67 -2.19 -2.15
N ASP A 211 1.53 -3.10 -3.13
CA ASP A 211 1.34 -4.53 -2.93
C ASP A 211 2.52 -5.16 -2.16
N THR A 212 3.76 -4.88 -2.56
CA THR A 212 4.95 -5.42 -1.89
C THR A 212 5.09 -4.89 -0.47
N ILE A 213 4.86 -3.59 -0.24
CA ILE A 213 4.88 -3.05 1.12
C ILE A 213 3.80 -3.73 1.97
N PHE A 214 2.59 -3.90 1.43
CA PHE A 214 1.49 -4.57 2.12
C PHE A 214 1.86 -6.01 2.50
N LEU A 215 2.34 -6.80 1.54
CA LEU A 215 2.74 -8.19 1.79
C LEU A 215 3.90 -8.27 2.79
N CYS A 216 4.89 -7.38 2.70
CA CYS A 216 5.93 -7.27 3.72
C CYS A 216 5.33 -7.01 5.11
N ARG A 217 4.33 -6.14 5.24
CA ARG A 217 3.65 -5.88 6.53
C ARG A 217 2.92 -7.10 7.07
N GLN A 218 2.17 -7.81 6.23
CA GLN A 218 1.51 -9.07 6.64
C GLN A 218 2.54 -10.09 7.14
N ALA A 219 3.69 -10.20 6.45
CA ALA A 219 4.78 -11.08 6.86
C ALA A 219 5.50 -10.61 8.14
N GLY A 220 5.42 -9.33 8.51
CA GLY A 220 6.16 -8.73 9.64
C GLY A 220 7.52 -8.13 9.29
N ILE A 221 7.69 -7.80 8.01
CA ILE A 221 8.87 -7.16 7.45
C ILE A 221 8.61 -5.67 7.32
N TRP A 222 9.57 -4.88 7.81
CA TRP A 222 9.52 -3.43 7.71
C TRP A 222 10.17 -2.95 6.42
N GLY A 223 9.35 -2.39 5.54
CA GLY A 223 9.77 -1.74 4.29
C GLY A 223 9.42 -0.26 4.26
N CYS A 224 10.24 0.51 3.55
CA CYS A 224 9.96 1.90 3.20
C CYS A 224 10.01 2.11 1.68
N VAL A 225 9.29 3.12 1.21
CA VAL A 225 9.27 3.51 -0.20
C VAL A 225 9.96 4.85 -0.35
N GLY A 226 10.95 4.90 -1.24
CA GLY A 226 11.55 6.13 -1.73
C GLY A 226 11.25 6.32 -3.21
N LYS A 227 11.08 7.57 -3.65
CA LYS A 227 11.16 7.89 -5.07
C LYS A 227 12.60 7.67 -5.53
N HIS A 228 12.78 6.84 -6.53
CA HIS A 228 14.04 6.70 -7.24
C HIS A 228 13.92 7.53 -8.54
N GLY A 229 15.03 7.98 -9.11
CA GLY A 229 15.03 8.98 -10.20
C GLY A 229 14.18 8.59 -11.42
N ASP A 230 14.16 9.46 -12.43
CA ASP A 230 13.47 9.14 -13.69
C ASP A 230 14.21 7.99 -14.39
N ALA A 231 13.50 6.88 -14.63
CA ALA A 231 14.07 5.75 -15.35
C ALA A 231 14.16 6.09 -16.84
N THR A 232 15.38 6.21 -17.37
CA THR A 232 15.63 6.31 -18.81
C THR A 232 15.43 4.95 -19.47
N SER A 233 14.40 4.80 -20.31
CA SER A 233 14.29 3.64 -21.17
C SER A 233 15.30 3.74 -22.33
N SER A 234 15.95 2.63 -22.67
CA SER A 234 16.90 2.51 -23.80
C SER A 234 16.25 2.69 -25.19
N ARG A 235 14.97 3.07 -25.25
CA ARG A 235 14.21 3.38 -26.48
C ARG A 235 13.67 4.81 -26.51
N GLY A 236 14.31 5.72 -25.78
CA GLY A 236 14.29 7.15 -26.10
C GLY A 236 13.06 7.96 -25.71
N VAL A 237 12.04 7.43 -25.02
CA VAL A 237 10.90 8.25 -24.58
C VAL A 237 10.35 7.79 -23.22
N VAL A 238 9.97 8.79 -22.42
CA VAL A 238 9.27 8.83 -21.12
C VAL A 238 10.16 8.73 -19.85
N ASN A 239 10.36 9.89 -19.19
CA ASN A 239 10.68 9.99 -17.76
C ASN A 239 9.59 9.30 -16.95
N GLN A 240 9.75 8.02 -16.65
CA GLN A 240 8.84 7.32 -15.75
C GLN A 240 9.44 7.32 -14.34
N LYS A 241 8.66 7.81 -13.38
CA LYS A 241 9.04 7.81 -11.97
C LYS A 241 9.27 6.36 -11.53
N SER A 242 10.48 6.05 -11.11
CA SER A 242 10.78 4.75 -10.52
C SER A 242 10.66 4.82 -9.01
N TYR A 243 10.33 3.69 -8.39
CA TYR A 243 10.18 3.56 -6.96
C TYR A 243 11.23 2.57 -6.46
N ARG A 244 11.84 2.90 -5.32
CA ARG A 244 12.72 1.99 -4.60
C ARG A 244 12.08 1.62 -3.27
N ILE A 245 11.80 0.34 -3.12
CA ILE A 245 11.38 -0.26 -1.86
C ILE A 245 12.66 -0.67 -1.14
N THR A 246 12.84 -0.20 0.09
CA THR A 246 13.99 -0.60 0.93
C THR A 246 13.49 -1.33 2.15
N LEU A 247 13.85 -2.60 2.27
CA LEU A 247 13.66 -3.39 3.49
C LEU A 247 14.93 -3.26 4.32
N SER A 248 14.78 -2.85 5.58
CA SER A 248 15.92 -2.63 6.48
C SER A 248 15.63 -3.19 7.86
N GLY A 249 16.65 -3.70 8.54
CA GLY A 249 16.52 -4.28 9.89
C GLY A 249 17.57 -5.37 10.12
N GLY A 250 18.53 -5.13 11.02
CA GLY A 250 19.75 -5.96 11.11
C GLY A 250 19.51 -7.44 11.42
N VAL A 251 18.50 -7.78 12.22
CA VAL A 251 18.17 -9.17 12.59
C VAL A 251 17.06 -9.72 11.68
N ASN A 252 15.97 -8.99 11.47
CA ASN A 252 14.83 -9.47 10.66
C ASN A 252 15.22 -9.74 9.21
N THR A 253 15.96 -8.82 8.58
CA THR A 253 16.35 -8.98 7.18
C THR A 253 17.38 -10.09 7.01
N ARG A 254 18.30 -10.24 7.98
CA ARG A 254 19.30 -11.29 7.98
C ARG A 254 18.68 -12.67 8.22
N ASP A 255 17.81 -12.82 9.22
CA ASP A 255 17.09 -14.06 9.50
C ASP A 255 16.10 -14.41 8.39
N PHE A 256 15.48 -13.41 7.74
CA PHE A 256 14.63 -13.62 6.58
C PHE A 256 15.41 -14.20 5.39
N ILE A 257 16.63 -13.68 5.13
CA ILE A 257 17.51 -14.17 4.07
C ILE A 257 18.07 -15.56 4.40
N ILE A 258 18.56 -15.77 5.64
CA ILE A 258 19.33 -16.97 6.01
C ILE A 258 18.45 -18.11 6.50
N ASN A 259 17.50 -17.82 7.39
CA ASN A 259 16.82 -18.82 8.21
C ASN A 259 15.35 -19.03 7.80
N ASN A 260 14.89 -18.41 6.72
CA ASN A 260 13.47 -18.35 6.33
C ASN A 260 12.55 -17.91 7.48
N SER A 261 13.10 -17.23 8.47
CA SER A 261 12.42 -16.96 9.74
C SER A 261 12.34 -15.46 9.97
N LEU A 262 11.18 -15.04 10.48
CA LEU A 262 10.91 -13.65 10.76
C LEU A 262 10.90 -13.49 12.27
N LYS A 263 12.08 -13.25 12.84
CA LYS A 263 12.15 -12.64 14.17
C LYS A 263 11.80 -11.16 14.02
N TYR A 264 11.09 -10.60 14.99
CA TYR A 264 10.90 -9.16 15.12
C TYR A 264 12.14 -8.58 15.82
N SER A 265 12.64 -7.46 15.32
CA SER A 265 13.82 -6.77 15.83
C SER A 265 13.65 -5.29 15.60
N SER A 266 13.61 -4.58 16.71
CA SER A 266 13.31 -3.17 16.87
C SER A 266 14.42 -2.21 16.39
N ARG A 267 15.25 -2.63 15.44
CA ARG A 267 16.51 -1.96 15.08
C ARG A 267 16.42 -1.08 13.83
N THR A 268 15.28 -0.99 13.17
CA THR A 268 15.16 -0.16 11.95
C THR A 268 15.29 1.34 12.27
N ALA A 269 15.61 2.17 11.27
CA ALA A 269 15.70 3.62 11.45
C ALA A 269 14.32 4.30 11.64
N PHE A 270 13.25 3.56 11.34
CA PHE A 270 11.87 4.03 11.37
C PHE A 270 11.12 3.59 12.63
N GLU A 271 11.57 2.52 13.28
CA GLU A 271 11.05 2.07 14.57
C GLU A 271 11.53 2.97 15.71
N GLY A 272 10.57 3.34 16.55
CA GLY A 272 10.80 4.22 17.69
C GLY A 272 9.85 5.40 17.70
N ILE A 273 9.80 6.05 18.85
CA ILE A 273 8.94 7.21 19.08
C ILE A 273 9.76 8.47 18.75
N PRO A 274 9.27 9.36 17.87
CA PRO A 274 9.86 10.68 17.66
C PRO A 274 10.04 11.41 18.99
N CYS A 275 11.25 11.89 19.27
CA CYS A 275 11.56 12.52 20.55
C CYS A 275 10.69 13.75 20.82
N LYS A 276 10.27 14.45 19.75
CA LYS A 276 9.32 15.58 19.81
C LYS A 276 7.97 15.20 20.45
N LEU A 277 7.50 13.97 20.25
CA LEU A 277 6.23 13.51 20.84
C LEU A 277 6.35 13.19 22.33
N LEU A 278 7.57 12.93 22.80
CA LEU A 278 7.86 12.67 24.21
C LEU A 278 8.16 13.96 24.99
N GLN A 279 8.06 15.13 24.35
CA GLN A 279 8.36 16.45 24.92
C GLN A 279 9.75 16.48 25.62
N MET A 280 10.70 15.71 25.10
CA MET A 280 12.04 15.63 25.66
C MET A 280 12.91 16.74 25.06
N GLU A 281 13.44 17.61 25.90
CA GLU A 281 14.62 18.41 25.57
C GLU A 281 15.84 17.48 25.55
N LEU A 282 16.25 17.07 24.35
CA LEU A 282 17.41 16.20 24.21
C LEU A 282 18.66 17.02 23.94
N HIS A 283 19.68 16.86 24.78
CA HIS A 283 21.05 17.25 24.48
C HIS A 283 21.74 16.27 23.50
N THR A 284 20.98 15.59 22.64
CA THR A 284 21.49 14.53 21.75
C THR A 284 21.07 14.78 20.31
N GLU A 285 21.95 14.45 19.36
CA GLU A 285 21.68 14.56 17.92
C GLU A 285 20.62 13.57 17.39
N LYS A 286 20.12 12.63 18.21
CA LYS A 286 19.18 11.60 17.74
C LYS A 286 17.72 12.09 17.74
N LYS A 287 17.05 11.97 16.60
CA LYS A 287 15.65 12.40 16.37
C LYS A 287 14.56 11.44 16.91
N ARG A 288 14.91 10.18 17.22
CA ARG A 288 13.97 9.13 17.66
C ARG A 288 14.55 8.26 18.78
N ILE A 289 13.68 7.84 19.69
CA ILE A 289 13.98 6.83 20.71
C ILE A 289 13.60 5.46 20.15
N LYS A 290 14.60 4.60 19.89
CA LYS A 290 14.36 3.23 19.44
C LYS A 290 13.61 2.44 20.50
N ARG A 291 12.76 1.50 20.08
CA ARG A 291 12.09 0.56 20.99
C ARG A 291 13.13 -0.43 21.52
N VAL A 292 13.80 -0.09 22.61
CA VAL A 292 14.69 -1.01 23.31
C VAL A 292 13.92 -1.71 24.43
N PRO A 293 14.23 -2.98 24.73
CA PRO A 293 13.79 -3.61 25.97
C PRO A 293 14.20 -2.71 27.16
N TYR A 294 13.40 -2.72 28.23
CA TYR A 294 13.57 -1.84 29.41
C TYR A 294 14.99 -1.82 30.01
N ASN A 295 15.78 -2.86 29.73
CA ASN A 295 17.11 -3.09 30.32
C ASN A 295 18.30 -2.65 29.43
N GLU A 296 18.09 -2.00 28.28
CA GLU A 296 19.17 -1.49 27.41
C GLU A 296 19.36 0.04 27.48
N THR A 297 20.58 0.52 27.25
CA THR A 297 20.97 1.93 27.40
C THR A 297 20.45 2.79 26.25
N TYR A 298 19.75 3.89 26.55
CA TYR A 298 19.15 4.78 25.56
C TYR A 298 20.19 5.68 24.87
N PRO A 299 19.86 6.24 23.68
CA PRO A 299 20.71 7.17 22.92
C PRO A 299 21.30 8.37 23.66
N CYS A 300 20.70 8.76 24.78
CA CYS A 300 21.13 9.85 25.65
C CYS A 300 22.10 9.42 26.75
N GLY A 301 22.61 8.19 26.71
CA GLY A 301 23.48 7.65 27.76
C GLY A 301 22.74 7.28 29.04
N ALA A 302 21.44 7.60 29.15
CA ALA A 302 20.61 7.19 30.27
C ALA A 302 20.20 5.71 30.13
N ARG A 303 20.33 4.95 31.22
CA ARG A 303 19.79 3.57 31.30
C ARG A 303 18.26 3.53 31.38
N VAL A 304 17.60 4.67 31.67
CA VAL A 304 16.16 4.77 31.89
C VAL A 304 15.62 6.06 31.27
N VAL A 305 14.44 6.01 30.63
CA VAL A 305 13.67 7.21 30.25
C VAL A 305 13.43 8.04 31.52
N PRO A 306 13.59 9.38 31.53
CA PRO A 306 13.34 10.19 32.71
C PRO A 306 11.97 9.86 33.32
N ILE A 307 11.87 9.73 34.65
CA ILE A 307 10.64 9.29 35.35
C ILE A 307 9.41 10.10 34.90
N ARG A 308 9.57 11.41 34.69
CA ARG A 308 8.51 12.30 34.20
C ARG A 308 7.99 11.94 32.80
N THR A 309 8.81 11.32 31.96
CA THR A 309 8.50 10.94 30.59
C THR A 309 8.22 9.44 30.45
N GLN A 310 8.57 8.63 31.46
CA GLN A 310 8.43 7.18 31.45
C GLN A 310 6.96 6.76 31.32
N THR A 311 6.04 7.41 32.03
CA THR A 311 4.60 7.13 31.92
C THR A 311 4.08 7.39 30.50
N LEU A 312 4.43 8.53 29.92
CA LEU A 312 4.03 8.88 28.55
C LEU A 312 4.66 7.93 27.52
N TYR A 313 5.94 7.59 27.69
CA TYR A 313 6.63 6.63 26.84
C TYR A 313 5.98 5.24 26.88
N GLN A 314 5.61 4.75 28.07
CA GLN A 314 4.93 3.45 28.22
C GLN A 314 3.51 3.48 27.64
N GLN A 315 2.76 4.58 27.84
CA GLN A 315 1.45 4.77 27.21
C GLN A 315 1.54 4.80 25.68
N MET A 316 2.56 5.47 25.13
CA MET A 316 2.77 5.49 23.69
C MET A 316 3.24 4.14 23.17
N LEU A 317 4.11 3.43 23.89
CA LEU A 317 4.55 2.09 23.48
C LEU A 317 3.40 1.09 23.42
N SER A 318 2.52 1.08 24.43
CA SER A 318 1.36 0.18 24.46
C SER A 318 0.37 0.49 23.35
N GLN A 319 0.19 1.77 22.98
CA GLN A 319 -0.65 2.17 21.86
C GLN A 319 0.00 1.93 20.49
N LEU A 320 1.33 1.95 20.41
CA LEU A 320 2.08 1.87 19.16
C LEU A 320 2.66 0.49 18.87
N GLU A 321 2.33 -0.57 19.62
CA GLU A 321 2.92 -1.92 19.45
C GLU A 321 3.10 -2.30 17.97
N ASP A 322 2.03 -2.18 17.18
CA ASP A 322 2.09 -2.47 15.75
C ASP A 322 2.12 -1.22 14.85
N TRP A 323 1.98 -0.01 15.43
CA TRP A 323 1.91 1.23 14.67
C TRP A 323 3.26 1.92 14.56
N ALA A 324 3.55 2.51 13.40
CA ALA A 324 4.67 3.43 13.27
C ALA A 324 4.21 4.87 13.02
N VAL A 325 4.95 5.80 13.62
CA VAL A 325 4.76 7.22 13.40
C VAL A 325 5.76 7.69 12.36
N LEU A 326 5.29 8.22 11.23
CA LEU A 326 6.13 8.91 10.26
C LEU A 326 6.03 10.43 10.40
N GLU A 327 7.17 11.09 10.20
CA GLU A 327 7.26 12.55 10.11
C GLU A 327 6.88 13.00 8.69
N VAL A 328 6.15 14.11 8.61
CA VAL A 328 5.83 14.74 7.33
C VAL A 328 7.08 15.47 6.84
N VAL A 329 7.57 15.09 5.67
CA VAL A 329 8.78 15.67 5.06
C VAL A 329 8.45 16.91 4.22
N GLY A 330 7.24 16.97 3.67
CA GLY A 330 6.77 18.11 2.89
C GLY A 330 5.26 18.04 2.65
N ILE A 331 4.65 19.20 2.47
CA ILE A 331 3.24 19.37 2.12
C ILE A 331 3.22 20.28 0.88
N GLU A 332 2.51 19.84 -0.15
CA GLU A 332 2.38 20.58 -1.40
C GLU A 332 0.91 20.81 -1.70
N LYS A 333 0.56 22.05 -2.08
CA LYS A 333 -0.77 22.37 -2.58
C LYS A 333 -0.82 22.02 -4.06
N VAL A 334 -1.62 21.00 -4.40
CA VAL A 334 -1.79 20.54 -5.78
C VAL A 334 -3.11 21.03 -6.36
N LYS A 335 -3.13 21.37 -7.66
CA LYS A 335 -4.37 21.60 -8.38
C LYS A 335 -5.00 20.23 -8.73
N PRO A 336 -6.29 20.00 -8.45
CA PRO A 336 -6.93 18.73 -8.77
C PRO A 336 -6.83 18.45 -10.27
N SER A 337 -6.39 17.24 -10.63
CA SER A 337 -6.40 16.77 -12.03
C SER A 337 -7.81 16.40 -12.50
N ILE A 338 -8.71 16.10 -11.55
CA ILE A 338 -10.10 15.74 -11.76
C ILE A 338 -10.99 16.52 -10.76
N PRO A 339 -12.27 16.77 -11.07
CA PRO A 339 -13.16 17.56 -10.21
C PRO A 339 -13.68 16.78 -8.99
N TYR A 340 -13.42 15.48 -8.92
CA TYR A 340 -13.96 14.61 -7.88
C TYR A 340 -12.92 14.32 -6.79
N VAL A 341 -13.40 14.29 -5.55
CA VAL A 341 -12.70 13.76 -4.38
C VAL A 341 -13.54 12.61 -3.84
N TYR A 342 -12.86 11.54 -3.46
CA TYR A 342 -13.50 10.32 -2.96
C TYR A 342 -13.23 10.15 -1.48
N ASP A 343 -14.17 9.50 -0.80
CA ASP A 343 -14.07 9.15 0.61
C ASP A 343 -14.83 7.84 0.89
N LEU A 344 -14.59 7.23 2.05
CA LEU A 344 -15.14 5.92 2.42
C LEU A 344 -15.79 5.97 3.81
N VAL A 345 -17.01 5.48 3.99
CA VAL A 345 -17.57 5.32 5.34
C VAL A 345 -17.13 3.98 5.92
N VAL A 346 -16.30 4.02 6.97
CA VAL A 346 -15.81 2.83 7.68
C VAL A 346 -16.46 2.73 9.06
N PRO A 347 -17.22 1.65 9.36
CA PRO A 347 -17.77 1.43 10.68
C PRO A 347 -16.69 1.28 11.77
N GLY A 348 -17.02 1.68 13.00
CA GLY A 348 -16.12 1.54 14.15
C GLY A 348 -15.05 2.63 14.20
N ASN A 349 -13.82 2.31 13.83
CA ASN A 349 -12.68 3.21 14.02
C ASN A 349 -12.59 4.35 13.00
N HIS A 350 -13.51 4.43 12.03
CA HIS A 350 -13.60 5.54 11.08
C HIS A 350 -12.29 5.83 10.31
N THR A 351 -11.46 4.79 10.16
CA THR A 351 -10.12 4.89 9.58
C THR A 351 -9.89 3.79 8.55
N PHE A 352 -9.15 4.11 7.50
CA PHE A 352 -8.76 3.19 6.44
C PHE A 352 -7.35 3.50 5.95
N VAL A 353 -6.87 2.69 5.01
CA VAL A 353 -5.54 2.85 4.43
C VAL A 353 -5.62 3.43 3.04
N ALA A 354 -4.76 4.43 2.79
CA ALA A 354 -4.63 5.06 1.49
C ALA A 354 -3.17 5.42 1.15
N GLY A 355 -2.94 5.70 -0.13
CA GLY A 355 -1.65 6.16 -0.64
C GLY A 355 -0.59 5.06 -0.80
N THR A 356 0.48 5.40 -1.52
CA THR A 356 1.49 4.44 -2.02
C THR A 356 2.28 3.72 -0.92
N GLY A 357 2.26 4.22 0.31
CA GLY A 357 2.97 3.65 1.46
C GLY A 357 2.11 2.89 2.47
N LEU A 358 0.78 2.84 2.29
CA LEU A 358 -0.22 2.37 3.27
C LEU A 358 -0.42 3.30 4.49
N ILE A 359 -0.74 4.57 4.24
CA ILE A 359 -0.95 5.56 5.30
C ILE A 359 -2.34 5.37 5.92
N LEU A 360 -2.43 5.38 7.25
CA LEU A 360 -3.73 5.45 7.93
C LEU A 360 -4.32 6.85 7.74
N VAL A 361 -5.54 6.89 7.21
CA VAL A 361 -6.36 8.08 7.03
C VAL A 361 -7.70 7.88 7.73
N HIS A 362 -8.35 8.98 8.08
CA HIS A 362 -9.69 9.00 8.68
C HIS A 362 -10.71 9.38 7.62
N ASN A 363 -11.92 8.82 7.65
CA ASN A 363 -12.97 9.23 6.72
C ASN A 363 -13.56 10.61 7.06
N SER A 364 -14.16 11.29 6.11
CA SER A 364 -14.75 12.61 6.36
C SER A 364 -15.92 12.47 7.35
N GLY A 365 -15.89 13.29 8.41
CA GLY A 365 -16.94 13.30 9.44
C GLY A 365 -18.21 14.03 9.03
N GLY A 366 -18.25 14.60 7.82
CA GLY A 366 -19.34 15.46 7.37
C GLY A 366 -20.68 14.73 7.29
N GLU A 367 -20.69 13.52 6.75
CA GLU A 367 -21.91 12.71 6.62
C GLU A 367 -22.49 12.29 7.96
N THR A 368 -21.67 11.76 8.86
CA THR A 368 -22.07 11.37 10.21
C THR A 368 -22.71 12.54 10.97
N PHE A 369 -22.17 13.75 10.81
CA PHE A 369 -22.75 14.95 11.43
C PHE A 369 -24.17 15.22 10.89
N ARG A 370 -24.38 15.18 9.56
CA ARG A 370 -25.71 15.42 8.97
C ARG A 370 -26.75 14.39 9.41
N VAL A 371 -26.36 13.11 9.51
CA VAL A 371 -27.24 12.04 9.99
C VAL A 371 -27.60 12.26 11.47
N ASN A 372 -26.59 12.51 12.31
CA ASN A 372 -26.84 12.80 13.73
C ASN A 372 -27.71 14.04 13.94
N PHE A 373 -27.51 15.08 13.12
CA PHE A 373 -28.31 16.29 13.15
C PHE A 373 -29.78 15.98 12.80
N ALA A 374 -30.04 15.28 11.69
CA ALA A 374 -31.39 14.90 11.28
C ALA A 374 -32.11 14.03 12.32
N VAL A 375 -31.41 13.05 12.90
CA VAL A 375 -31.99 12.16 13.94
C VAL A 375 -32.33 12.93 15.21
N ARG A 376 -31.43 13.82 15.69
CA ARG A 376 -31.70 14.65 16.87
C ARG A 376 -32.91 15.55 16.64
N LEU A 377 -33.00 16.15 15.46
CA LEU A 377 -34.09 17.04 15.09
C LEU A 377 -35.44 16.32 15.07
N ALA A 378 -35.49 15.16 14.41
CA ALA A 378 -36.68 14.32 14.38
C ALA A 378 -37.09 13.85 15.79
N LEU A 379 -36.13 13.48 16.64
CA LEU A 379 -36.40 13.08 18.02
C LEU A 379 -36.94 14.26 18.85
N SER A 380 -36.35 15.44 18.71
CA SER A 380 -36.83 16.66 19.37
C SER A 380 -38.28 16.98 18.97
N GLU A 381 -38.62 16.88 17.68
CA GLU A 381 -39.98 17.10 17.19
C GLU A 381 -40.98 16.11 17.81
N VAL A 382 -40.65 14.82 17.82
CA VAL A 382 -41.48 13.77 18.45
C VAL A 382 -41.67 14.02 19.96
N LEU A 383 -40.63 14.46 20.65
CA LEU A 383 -40.70 14.77 22.09
C LEU A 383 -41.55 16.01 22.38
N ALA A 384 -41.47 17.04 21.54
CA ALA A 384 -42.32 18.22 21.65
C ALA A 384 -43.81 17.87 21.44
N GLN A 385 -44.11 17.10 20.39
CA GLN A 385 -45.48 16.67 20.11
C GLN A 385 -46.08 15.85 21.27
N ARG A 386 -45.29 14.99 21.92
CA ARG A 386 -45.77 14.15 23.03
C ARG A 386 -45.93 14.90 24.36
N SER A 387 -45.12 15.93 24.60
CA SER A 387 -45.14 16.68 25.86
C SER A 387 -46.10 17.86 25.84
N GLY A 388 -46.67 18.20 24.68
CA GLY A 388 -47.46 19.43 24.49
C GLY A 388 -46.61 20.70 24.67
N ALA A 389 -45.29 20.55 24.77
CA ALA A 389 -44.35 21.64 25.00
C ALA A 389 -43.63 21.98 23.69
N ARG A 390 -43.51 23.28 23.41
CA ARG A 390 -42.69 23.78 22.30
C ARG A 390 -41.22 23.58 22.63
N LEU A 391 -40.40 23.24 21.63
CA LEU A 391 -38.95 23.18 21.81
C LEU A 391 -38.42 24.59 22.09
N GLN A 392 -37.77 24.79 23.23
CA GLN A 392 -37.29 26.14 23.59
C GLN A 392 -35.96 26.48 22.93
N THR A 393 -35.00 25.56 22.91
CA THR A 393 -33.65 25.91 22.43
C THR A 393 -32.95 24.75 21.75
N LEU A 394 -32.40 25.01 20.55
CA LEU A 394 -31.44 24.16 19.86
C LEU A 394 -30.07 24.83 19.87
N VAL A 395 -29.03 24.11 20.32
CA VAL A 395 -27.64 24.58 20.23
C VAL A 395 -26.87 23.66 19.29
N ILE A 396 -26.22 24.24 18.29
CA ILE A 396 -25.41 23.55 17.29
C ILE A 396 -23.99 24.10 17.40
N ASP A 397 -23.04 23.25 17.78
CA ASP A 397 -21.65 23.64 17.96
C ASP A 397 -20.73 22.96 16.93
N GLU A 398 -19.90 23.76 16.25
CA GLU A 398 -18.74 23.34 15.44
C GLU A 398 -19.01 22.22 14.38
N GLY A 399 -20.26 22.07 13.93
CA GLY A 399 -20.68 20.98 13.05
C GLY A 399 -20.47 21.20 11.55
N PHE A 400 -20.15 22.43 11.15
CA PHE A 400 -20.16 22.86 9.76
C PHE A 400 -18.78 22.79 9.09
N GLY A 401 -17.69 22.72 9.87
CA GLY A 401 -16.32 22.76 9.34
C GLY A 401 -15.92 21.50 8.59
N SER A 402 -16.61 20.39 8.86
CA SER A 402 -16.42 19.10 8.19
C SER A 402 -17.26 18.95 6.91
N GLN A 403 -18.08 19.95 6.57
CA GLN A 403 -18.97 19.93 5.41
C GLN A 403 -18.31 20.60 4.20
N ASP A 404 -18.59 20.08 3.02
CA ASP A 404 -18.34 20.77 1.77
C ASP A 404 -19.35 21.92 1.57
N THR A 405 -19.14 22.74 0.54
CA THR A 405 -20.01 23.90 0.25
C THR A 405 -21.49 23.50 0.13
N LEU A 406 -21.78 22.39 -0.57
CA LEU A 406 -23.13 21.88 -0.74
C LEU A 406 -23.73 21.36 0.57
N GLY A 407 -22.93 20.62 1.36
CA GLY A 407 -23.35 20.12 2.67
C GLY A 407 -23.67 21.24 3.65
N ARG A 408 -22.91 22.34 3.64
CA ARG A 408 -23.21 23.53 4.47
C ARG A 408 -24.53 24.18 4.05
N GLN A 409 -24.74 24.37 2.75
CA GLN A 409 -25.97 24.95 2.23
C GLN A 409 -27.21 24.14 2.64
N ARG A 410 -27.16 22.81 2.47
CA ARG A 410 -28.24 21.91 2.91
C ARG A 410 -28.49 21.97 4.41
N LEU A 411 -27.45 22.16 5.22
CA LEU A 411 -27.59 22.26 6.66
C LEU A 411 -28.25 23.59 7.08
N ILE A 412 -27.90 24.69 6.42
CA ILE A 412 -28.56 26.00 6.59
C ILE A 412 -30.05 25.88 6.23
N GLU A 413 -30.36 25.27 5.09
CA GLU A 413 -31.73 25.02 4.65
C GLU A 413 -32.52 24.21 5.70
N ALA A 414 -31.93 23.12 6.22
CA ALA A 414 -32.56 22.29 7.25
C ALA A 414 -32.79 23.05 8.55
N ILE A 415 -31.85 23.89 9.00
CA ILE A 415 -32.01 24.73 10.20
C ILE A 415 -33.14 25.75 10.00
N ASN A 416 -33.20 26.37 8.82
CA ASN A 416 -34.25 27.34 8.50
C ASN A 416 -35.62 26.68 8.44
N MET A 417 -35.73 25.44 7.93
CA MET A 417 -36.98 24.69 7.91
C MET A 417 -37.57 24.46 9.31
N VAL A 418 -36.73 24.14 10.28
CA VAL A 418 -37.17 23.86 11.67
C VAL A 418 -37.14 25.08 12.58
N SER A 419 -36.70 26.23 12.07
CA SER A 419 -36.58 27.46 12.86
C SER A 419 -37.89 27.88 13.53
N GLN A 420 -39.03 27.55 12.93
CA GLN A 420 -40.36 27.87 13.49
C GLN A 420 -40.73 26.97 14.68
N ASP A 421 -40.15 25.78 14.78
CA ASP A 421 -40.46 24.81 15.84
C ASP A 421 -39.73 25.13 17.15
N PHE A 422 -38.62 25.89 17.06
CA PHE A 422 -37.80 26.30 18.20
C PHE A 422 -38.04 27.77 18.56
N GLU A 423 -38.07 28.09 19.86
CA GLU A 423 -38.07 29.50 20.31
C GLU A 423 -36.70 30.17 20.07
N LYS A 424 -35.62 29.39 20.07
CA LYS A 424 -34.26 29.87 19.84
C LYS A 424 -33.37 28.80 19.21
N ILE A 425 -32.61 29.17 18.19
CA ILE A 425 -31.53 28.34 17.63
C ILE A 425 -30.22 29.11 17.76
N LEU A 426 -29.23 28.48 18.41
CA LEU A 426 -27.89 29.00 18.59
C LEU A 426 -26.92 28.19 17.74
N VAL A 427 -26.27 28.84 16.78
CA VAL A 427 -25.25 28.24 15.93
C VAL A 427 -23.90 28.82 16.31
N ILE A 428 -22.96 27.94 16.70
CA ILE A 428 -21.58 28.29 17.05
C ILE A 428 -20.68 27.78 15.93
N THR A 429 -19.97 28.70 15.27
CA THR A 429 -19.08 28.35 14.15
C THR A 429 -17.98 29.39 13.98
N HIS A 430 -16.80 28.93 13.55
CA HIS A 430 -15.68 29.76 13.13
C HIS A 430 -15.65 30.02 11.61
N ILE A 431 -16.66 29.56 10.86
CA ILE A 431 -16.70 29.71 9.40
C ILE A 431 -17.32 31.05 9.02
N ASP A 432 -16.56 31.89 8.34
CA ASP A 432 -17.01 33.22 7.91
C ASP A 432 -18.23 33.17 6.98
N GLU A 433 -18.28 32.18 6.09
CA GLU A 433 -19.36 32.00 5.09
C GLU A 433 -20.74 31.72 5.72
N LEU A 434 -20.80 31.29 6.98
CA LEU A 434 -22.06 31.09 7.71
C LEU A 434 -22.60 32.37 8.35
N LYS A 435 -21.76 33.41 8.48
CA LYS A 435 -22.13 34.66 9.17
C LYS A 435 -23.21 35.45 8.45
N ASP A 436 -23.32 35.28 7.13
CA ASP A 436 -24.29 35.98 6.30
C ASP A 436 -25.59 35.16 6.11
N ALA A 437 -25.58 33.90 6.52
CA ALA A 437 -26.75 33.00 6.40
C ALA A 437 -27.79 33.23 7.51
N PHE A 438 -27.43 33.92 8.59
CA PHE A 438 -28.30 34.15 9.75
C PHE A 438 -28.43 35.65 10.06
N PRO A 439 -29.63 36.13 10.43
CA PRO A 439 -29.93 37.55 10.56
C PRO A 439 -29.34 38.21 11.81
N SER A 440 -29.04 37.44 12.86
CA SER A 440 -28.47 37.94 14.11
C SER A 440 -27.21 37.18 14.45
N ARG A 441 -26.15 37.89 14.86
CA ARG A 441 -24.87 37.25 15.17
C ARG A 441 -24.15 37.89 16.35
N ILE A 442 -23.45 37.04 17.09
CA ILE A 442 -22.54 37.43 18.16
C ILE A 442 -21.13 37.07 17.69
N GLU A 443 -20.33 38.08 17.38
CA GLU A 443 -18.93 37.91 17.01
C GLU A 443 -18.04 38.01 18.24
N VAL A 444 -17.22 36.97 18.48
CA VAL A 444 -16.26 36.92 19.57
C VAL A 444 -14.85 37.00 18.99
N GLU A 445 -14.12 38.06 19.34
CA GLU A 445 -12.76 38.33 18.88
C GLU A 445 -11.78 38.18 20.04
N LYS A 446 -10.75 37.35 19.89
CA LYS A 446 -9.69 37.20 20.90
C LYS A 446 -8.71 38.37 20.80
N THR A 447 -8.32 38.91 21.96
CA THR A 447 -7.34 39.99 22.12
C THR A 447 -6.33 39.62 23.21
N ASP A 448 -5.19 40.32 23.27
CA ASP A 448 -4.15 40.06 24.28
C ASP A 448 -4.61 40.29 25.72
N ARG A 449 -5.73 40.99 25.93
CA ARG A 449 -6.32 41.28 27.24
C ARG A 449 -7.58 40.47 27.56
N GLY A 450 -7.97 39.51 26.71
CA GLY A 450 -9.20 38.73 26.85
C GLY A 450 -10.01 38.68 25.55
N SER A 451 -11.32 38.43 25.63
CA SER A 451 -12.19 38.39 24.44
C SER A 451 -13.09 39.61 24.36
N ARG A 452 -13.29 40.15 23.16
CA ARG A 452 -14.23 41.24 22.86
C ARG A 452 -15.43 40.67 22.12
N VAL A 453 -16.62 41.09 22.51
CA VAL A 453 -17.89 40.65 21.90
C VAL A 453 -18.50 41.80 21.11
N ARG A 454 -18.97 41.52 19.89
CA ARG A 454 -19.79 42.43 19.07
C ARG A 454 -21.10 41.74 18.73
N VAL A 455 -22.21 42.46 18.90
CA VAL A 455 -23.56 41.97 18.58
C VAL A 455 -24.05 42.73 17.35
N TRP A 456 -24.55 42.01 16.35
CA TRP A 456 -25.08 42.54 15.11
C TRP A 456 -26.55 42.18 14.95
#